data_AF-A0A453GW86-F1
#
_entry.id   AF-A0A453GW86-F1
#
_cell.length_a   1.000
_cell.length_b   1.000
_cell.length_c   1.000
_cell.angle_alpha   90.00
_cell.angle_beta   90.00
_cell.angle_gamma   90.00
#
_symmetry.space_group_name_H-M   'P 1'
#
loop_
_entity.id
_entity.type
_entity.pdbx_description
1 polymer ?
#
loop_
_entity_poly.entity_id
_entity_poly.type
_entity_poly.pdbx_seq_one_letter_code
_entity_poly.pdbx_strand_id
1 'polypeptide(L)'
;IGYSNDDLKYNLHTFSSDKSCWDQRTNCFDGDVQSYDYGSFSDAIVRNGWAHWLFHNYGEGCLQVINLDAKTGHISLTKLPFKLNYQPTSPSCLTLGTNGVLSLLWIQKEGPQLEIWEQREDQGNMSSPSEWVCARTIMLKQLENENGTRDLIGLREKCGALIITDNYRQIYTADLETGMMEKIVDWPSRRSMCHWDSMPLEIDWPMIFVSGLTK
;
A
#
# COMPACT_ATOMS: atom_id res chain seq x y z
N ILE A 1 -13.44 0.94 1.07
CA ILE A 1 -13.85 1.94 2.10
C ILE A 1 -13.99 3.27 1.38
N GLY A 2 -15.05 4.03 1.66
CA GLY A 2 -15.29 5.35 1.05
C GLY A 2 -15.50 6.42 2.13
N TYR A 3 -15.12 7.65 1.83
CA TYR A 3 -15.37 8.80 2.71
C TYR A 3 -16.63 9.56 2.25
N SER A 4 -17.49 9.95 3.20
CA SER A 4 -18.64 10.82 2.94
C SER A 4 -18.43 12.15 3.66
N ASN A 5 -18.41 13.26 2.90
CA ASN A 5 -18.28 14.60 3.46
C ASN A 5 -19.48 14.98 4.35
N ASP A 6 -20.66 14.43 4.05
CA ASP A 6 -21.90 14.78 4.75
C ASP A 6 -21.92 14.27 6.20
N ASP A 7 -21.33 13.09 6.43
CA ASP A 7 -21.35 12.42 7.72
C ASP A 7 -19.97 12.37 8.40
N LEU A 8 -18.92 12.86 7.70
CA LEU A 8 -17.51 12.85 8.12
C LEU A 8 -17.03 11.45 8.53
N LYS A 9 -17.50 10.41 7.82
CA LYS A 9 -17.28 9.00 8.16
C LYS A 9 -16.65 8.22 7.03
N TYR A 10 -15.74 7.32 7.40
CA TYR A 10 -15.22 6.30 6.51
C TYR A 10 -16.10 5.06 6.61
N ASN A 11 -16.83 4.76 5.53
CA ASN A 11 -17.79 3.66 5.49
C ASN A 11 -17.25 2.48 4.67
N LEU A 12 -17.46 1.27 5.20
CA LEU A 12 -17.30 0.03 4.47
C LEU A 12 -18.58 -0.27 3.69
N HIS A 13 -18.38 -0.58 2.41
CA HIS A 13 -19.41 -1.07 1.52
C HIS A 13 -19.00 -2.48 1.09
N THR A 14 -19.84 -3.45 1.41
CA THR A 14 -19.62 -4.85 1.04
C THR A 14 -20.66 -5.22 0.00
N PHE A 15 -20.21 -5.88 -1.07
CA PHE A 15 -21.08 -6.46 -2.08
C PHE A 15 -21.08 -7.97 -1.91
N SER A 16 -22.26 -8.57 -1.86
CA SER A 16 -22.43 -10.02 -1.86
C SER A 16 -23.04 -10.45 -3.18
N SER A 17 -22.36 -11.36 -3.89
CA SER A 17 -22.87 -11.98 -5.12
C SER A 17 -24.17 -12.74 -4.87
N ASP A 18 -24.28 -13.41 -3.72
CA ASP A 18 -25.42 -14.28 -3.39
C ASP A 18 -26.71 -13.48 -3.23
N LYS A 19 -26.60 -12.28 -2.68
CA LYS A 19 -27.72 -11.34 -2.55
C LYS A 19 -27.87 -10.40 -3.75
N SER A 20 -26.84 -10.33 -4.61
CA SER A 20 -26.75 -9.42 -5.74
C SER A 20 -27.02 -7.95 -5.38
N CYS A 21 -26.65 -7.55 -4.16
CA CYS A 21 -26.86 -6.20 -3.65
C CYS A 21 -25.70 -5.77 -2.74
N TRP A 22 -25.60 -4.45 -2.54
CA TRP A 22 -24.73 -3.86 -1.53
C TRP A 22 -25.38 -4.03 -0.15
N ASP A 23 -24.61 -4.50 0.83
CA ASP A 23 -25.04 -4.52 2.23
C ASP A 23 -25.13 -3.08 2.78
N GLN A 24 -25.81 -2.93 3.92
CA GLN A 24 -25.91 -1.65 4.62
C GLN A 24 -24.52 -1.13 4.98
N ARG A 25 -24.31 0.19 4.80
CA ARG A 25 -23.03 0.85 5.09
C ARG A 25 -22.66 0.61 6.55
N THR A 26 -21.46 0.09 6.78
CA THR A 26 -20.92 -0.08 8.12
C THR A 26 -19.88 1.01 8.36
N ASN A 27 -20.04 1.79 9.43
CA ASN A 27 -19.05 2.80 9.78
C ASN A 27 -17.75 2.10 10.22
N CYS A 28 -16.63 2.42 9.57
CA CYS A 28 -15.32 1.90 9.96
C CYS A 28 -14.77 2.73 11.13
N PHE A 29 -14.71 4.04 10.93
CA PHE A 29 -14.21 5.02 11.89
C PHE A 29 -14.65 6.42 11.45
N ASP A 30 -14.73 7.30 12.44
CA ASP A 30 -15.09 8.69 12.24
C ASP A 30 -13.86 9.48 11.78
N GLY A 31 -14.05 10.36 10.80
CA GLY A 31 -13.08 11.37 10.43
C GLY A 31 -13.11 12.52 11.44
N ASP A 32 -12.02 13.28 11.50
CA ASP A 32 -11.96 14.45 12.36
C ASP A 32 -12.67 15.64 11.68
N VAL A 33 -13.64 16.23 12.38
CA VAL A 33 -14.43 17.39 11.93
C VAL A 33 -13.55 18.62 11.71
N GLN A 34 -12.38 18.67 12.37
CA GLN A 34 -11.48 19.83 12.32
C GLN A 34 -10.39 19.73 11.25
N SER A 35 -10.14 18.56 10.67
CA SER A 35 -9.13 18.42 9.62
C SER A 35 -9.81 18.42 8.24
N TYR A 36 -9.58 19.48 7.46
CA TYR A 36 -9.79 19.44 6.00
C TYR A 36 -8.86 18.43 5.28
N ASP A 37 -8.04 17.72 6.05
CA ASP A 37 -7.05 16.78 5.57
C ASP A 37 -7.65 15.37 5.46
N TYR A 38 -8.20 15.07 4.28
CA TYR A 38 -8.70 13.75 3.89
C TYR A 38 -7.58 12.71 3.87
N GLY A 39 -7.75 11.57 4.53
CA GLY A 39 -6.77 10.49 4.46
C GLY A 39 -6.79 9.75 3.12
N SER A 40 -5.70 9.05 2.79
CA SER A 40 -5.61 8.19 1.61
C SER A 40 -5.43 6.72 1.98
N PHE A 41 -5.94 5.84 1.11
CA PHE A 41 -5.85 4.38 1.28
C PHE A 41 -4.88 3.80 0.25
N SER A 42 -4.10 2.81 0.66
CA SER A 42 -3.46 1.88 -0.28
C SER A 42 -4.49 0.91 -0.89
N ASP A 43 -4.03 0.03 -1.77
CA ASP A 43 -4.81 -1.15 -2.10
C ASP A 43 -5.06 -2.03 -0.88
N ALA A 44 -6.11 -2.85 -0.99
CA ALA A 44 -6.35 -3.94 -0.07
C ALA A 44 -5.34 -5.06 -0.33
N ILE A 45 -4.66 -5.49 0.72
CA ILE A 45 -3.95 -6.77 0.74
C ILE A 45 -4.84 -7.79 1.44
N VAL A 46 -5.11 -8.92 0.81
CA VAL A 46 -5.98 -9.96 1.36
C VAL A 46 -5.15 -11.16 1.79
N ARG A 47 -5.30 -11.59 3.05
CA ARG A 47 -4.60 -12.74 3.63
C ARG A 47 -5.49 -13.45 4.64
N ASN A 48 -5.59 -14.78 4.56
CA ASN A 48 -6.24 -15.62 5.57
C ASN A 48 -7.68 -15.18 5.96
N GLY A 49 -8.45 -14.66 5.01
CA GLY A 49 -9.80 -14.14 5.27
C GLY A 49 -9.84 -12.74 5.88
N TRP A 50 -8.70 -12.04 5.94
CA TRP A 50 -8.60 -10.65 6.34
C TRP A 50 -8.23 -9.77 5.14
N ALA A 51 -8.78 -8.56 5.11
CA ALA A 51 -8.37 -7.51 4.20
C ALA A 51 -7.68 -6.39 4.99
N HIS A 52 -6.52 -5.97 4.49
CA HIS A 52 -5.63 -5.02 5.14
C HIS A 52 -5.44 -3.81 4.24
N TRP A 53 -5.60 -2.61 4.77
CA TRP A 53 -5.30 -1.36 4.06
C TRP A 53 -4.30 -0.54 4.87
N LEU A 54 -3.39 0.11 4.15
CA LEU A 54 -2.65 1.23 4.72
C LEU A 54 -3.52 2.47 4.62
N PHE A 55 -3.60 3.21 5.72
CA PHE A 55 -4.29 4.47 5.81
C PHE A 55 -3.33 5.56 6.25
N HIS A 56 -3.19 6.59 5.40
CA HIS A 56 -2.46 7.79 5.73
C HIS A 56 -3.42 8.77 6.39
N ASN A 57 -3.31 8.92 7.71
CA ASN A 57 -4.08 9.90 8.46
C ASN A 57 -3.27 11.21 8.51
N TYR A 58 -3.60 12.14 7.62
CA TYR A 58 -2.93 13.43 7.54
C TYR A 58 -3.25 14.35 8.73
N GLY A 59 -4.48 14.29 9.28
CA GLY A 59 -4.86 15.09 10.44
C GLY A 59 -4.06 14.73 11.70
N GLU A 60 -3.82 13.44 11.94
CA GLU A 60 -2.96 12.98 13.05
C GLU A 60 -1.47 12.90 12.71
N GLY A 61 -1.09 13.07 11.43
CA GLY A 61 0.28 12.88 10.97
C GLY A 61 0.81 11.46 11.23
N CYS A 62 -0.03 10.43 11.07
CA CYS A 62 0.37 9.05 11.33
C CYS A 62 -0.07 8.07 10.23
N LEU A 63 0.64 6.95 10.16
CA LEU A 63 0.27 5.79 9.34
C LEU A 63 -0.50 4.80 10.20
N GLN A 64 -1.57 4.23 9.64
CA GLN A 64 -2.38 3.22 10.31
C GLN A 64 -2.64 2.05 9.38
N VAL A 65 -2.73 0.85 9.94
CA VAL A 65 -3.22 -0.34 9.23
C VAL A 65 -4.65 -0.60 9.66
N ILE A 66 -5.55 -0.70 8.69
CA ILE A 66 -6.94 -1.07 8.90
C ILE A 66 -7.07 -2.54 8.53
N ASN A 67 -7.54 -3.36 9.46
CA ASN A 67 -7.79 -4.78 9.22
C ASN A 67 -9.30 -5.04 9.28
N LEU A 68 -9.82 -5.72 8.27
CA LEU A 68 -11.19 -6.22 8.20
C LEU A 68 -11.17 -7.75 8.19
N ASP A 69 -11.83 -8.37 9.16
CA ASP A 69 -12.16 -9.79 9.11
C ASP A 69 -13.33 -9.98 8.14
N ALA A 70 -13.10 -10.66 7.02
CA ALA A 70 -14.14 -10.89 6.00
C ALA A 70 -15.27 -11.81 6.48
N LYS A 71 -15.03 -12.65 7.50
CA LYS A 71 -16.02 -13.57 8.05
C LYS A 71 -16.94 -12.88 9.06
N THR A 72 -16.36 -12.09 9.96
CA THR A 72 -17.12 -11.45 11.04
C THR A 72 -17.53 -10.01 10.73
N GLY A 73 -16.90 -9.39 9.72
CA GLY A 73 -17.03 -7.96 9.44
C GLY A 73 -16.32 -7.08 10.47
N HIS A 74 -15.57 -7.67 11.42
CA HIS A 74 -14.88 -6.93 12.47
C HIS A 74 -13.76 -6.06 11.87
N ILE A 75 -13.74 -4.78 12.23
CA ILE A 75 -12.74 -3.81 11.80
C ILE A 75 -11.85 -3.45 13.00
N SER A 76 -10.53 -3.46 12.78
CA SER A 76 -9.55 -2.98 13.75
C SER A 76 -8.58 -2.01 13.10
N LEU A 77 -8.05 -1.10 13.91
CA LEU A 77 -7.07 -0.11 13.49
C LEU A 77 -5.81 -0.25 14.35
N THR A 78 -4.65 -0.28 13.69
CA THR A 78 -3.35 -0.35 14.35
C THR A 78 -2.50 0.83 13.90
N LYS A 79 -2.16 1.72 14.84
CA LYS A 79 -1.26 2.85 14.56
C LYS A 79 0.17 2.32 14.44
N LEU A 80 0.85 2.71 13.37
CA LEU A 80 2.24 2.35 13.13
C LEU A 80 3.18 3.32 13.86
N PRO A 81 4.39 2.89 14.25
CA PRO A 81 5.33 3.70 15.04
C PRO A 81 5.97 4.87 14.26
N PHE A 82 5.45 5.21 13.08
CA PHE A 82 5.99 6.27 12.23
C PHE A 82 5.30 7.61 12.55
N LYS A 83 6.10 8.62 12.93
CA LYS A 83 5.65 10.01 12.94
C LYS A 83 5.90 10.61 11.57
N LEU A 84 4.84 10.92 10.83
CA LEU A 84 4.97 11.66 9.57
C LEU A 84 5.28 13.12 9.92
N ASN A 85 6.46 13.60 9.55
CA ASN A 85 6.76 15.03 9.61
C ASN A 85 6.00 15.74 8.47
N TYR A 86 4.69 15.99 8.65
CA TYR A 86 3.78 16.89 7.91
C TYR A 86 3.86 16.97 6.37
N GLN A 87 4.66 16.14 5.71
CA GLN A 87 4.83 16.06 4.27
C GLN A 87 4.86 14.58 3.88
N PRO A 88 3.75 14.05 3.37
CA PRO A 88 3.67 12.70 2.85
C PRO A 88 4.32 12.70 1.46
N THR A 89 5.64 12.85 1.38
CA THR A 89 6.33 12.82 0.08
C THR A 89 6.57 11.40 -0.41
N SER A 90 6.51 10.38 0.45
CA SER A 90 6.72 8.99 0.04
C SER A 90 5.51 8.15 0.45
N PRO A 91 4.56 7.88 -0.46
CA PRO A 91 3.54 6.88 -0.24
C PRO A 91 4.23 5.57 0.12
N SER A 92 3.71 4.94 1.14
CA SER A 92 4.13 3.61 1.55
C SER A 92 3.09 2.64 1.05
N CYS A 93 3.46 1.37 0.88
CA CYS A 93 2.49 0.37 0.47
C CYS A 93 2.61 -0.87 1.34
N LEU A 94 1.47 -1.53 1.55
CA LEU A 94 1.44 -2.85 2.14
C LEU A 94 1.67 -3.90 1.06
N THR A 95 2.35 -4.96 1.44
CA THR A 95 2.59 -6.15 0.62
C THR A 95 2.54 -7.41 1.49
N LEU A 96 2.57 -8.58 0.86
CA LEU A 96 2.79 -9.85 1.52
C LEU A 96 4.19 -10.35 1.18
N GLY A 97 4.98 -10.63 2.21
CA GLY A 97 6.22 -11.37 2.05
C GLY A 97 5.96 -12.77 1.49
N THR A 98 7.01 -13.42 0.97
CA THR A 98 6.95 -14.80 0.45
C THR A 98 6.59 -15.83 1.53
N ASN A 99 6.84 -15.50 2.80
CA ASN A 99 6.39 -16.23 3.99
C ASN A 99 4.92 -15.98 4.35
N GLY A 100 4.22 -15.17 3.56
CA GLY A 100 2.85 -14.72 3.78
C GLY A 100 2.70 -13.68 4.87
N VAL A 101 3.78 -13.17 5.48
CA VAL A 101 3.69 -12.14 6.53
C VAL A 101 3.32 -10.80 5.91
N LEU A 102 2.48 -10.02 6.60
CA LEU A 102 2.15 -8.67 6.17
C LEU A 102 3.36 -7.76 6.36
N SER A 103 3.75 -7.07 5.29
CA SER A 103 4.91 -6.19 5.28
C SER A 103 4.52 -4.79 4.80
N LEU A 104 5.19 -3.79 5.33
CA LEU A 104 5.11 -2.39 4.93
C LEU A 104 6.41 -2.02 4.24
N LEU A 105 6.27 -1.49 3.03
CA LEU A 105 7.38 -0.95 2.26
C LEU A 105 7.43 0.56 2.45
N TRP A 106 8.54 1.02 3.00
CA TRP A 106 8.77 2.41 3.38
C TRP A 106 10.05 2.92 2.73
N ILE A 107 9.96 3.96 1.91
CA ILE A 107 11.14 4.63 1.33
C ILE A 107 11.49 5.84 2.20
N GLN A 108 12.74 5.91 2.62
CA GLN A 108 13.23 7.05 3.39
C GLN A 108 13.32 8.29 2.48
N LYS A 109 12.87 9.45 3.00
CA LYS A 109 12.87 10.72 2.25
C LYS A 109 14.26 11.12 1.74
N GLU A 110 15.31 10.86 2.53
CA GLU A 110 16.67 11.37 2.31
C GLU A 110 17.65 10.28 1.84
N GLY A 111 17.21 9.37 0.98
CA GLY A 111 18.12 8.41 0.38
C GLY A 111 17.45 7.31 -0.42
N PRO A 112 18.25 6.52 -1.16
CA PRO A 112 17.74 5.40 -1.94
C PRO A 112 17.47 4.17 -1.05
N GLN A 113 17.10 4.34 0.22
CA GLN A 113 16.89 3.23 1.14
C GLN A 113 15.41 2.87 1.21
N LEU A 114 15.13 1.60 0.90
CA LEU A 114 13.84 0.97 1.10
C LEU A 114 13.90 0.11 2.36
N GLU A 115 13.07 0.42 3.34
CA GLU A 115 12.86 -0.39 4.53
C GLU A 115 11.63 -1.29 4.37
N ILE A 116 11.78 -2.55 4.76
CA ILE A 116 10.70 -3.53 4.82
C ILE A 116 10.44 -3.80 6.29
N TRP A 117 9.26 -3.36 6.74
CA TRP A 117 8.78 -3.58 8.09
C TRP A 117 7.79 -4.74 8.09
N GLU A 118 7.94 -5.68 9.00
CA GLU A 118 7.06 -6.85 9.10
C GLU A 118 6.20 -6.79 10.36
N GLN A 119 4.95 -7.21 10.21
CA GLN A 119 4.05 -7.41 11.33
C GLN A 119 4.41 -8.70 12.08
N ARG A 120 4.79 -8.58 13.35
CA ARG A 120 4.90 -9.71 14.26
C ARG A 120 3.58 -9.94 14.99
N GLU A 121 3.03 -11.13 14.81
CA GLU A 121 1.93 -11.63 15.61
C GLU A 121 2.52 -12.31 16.85
N ASP A 122 2.23 -11.76 18.04
CA ASP A 122 2.62 -12.39 19.29
C ASP A 122 1.71 -13.61 19.53
N GLN A 123 2.24 -14.81 19.25
CA GLN A 123 1.48 -16.07 19.30
C GLN A 123 0.95 -16.41 20.70
N GLY A 124 1.34 -15.67 21.74
CA GLY A 124 0.96 -15.92 23.13
C GLY A 124 -0.20 -15.07 23.68
N ASN A 125 -0.59 -13.96 23.04
CA ASN A 125 -1.53 -13.02 23.66
C ASN A 125 -2.36 -12.25 22.62
N MET A 126 -3.61 -12.68 22.41
CA MET A 126 -4.57 -12.04 21.47
C MET A 126 -4.90 -10.58 21.78
N SER A 127 -4.46 -10.05 22.93
CA SER A 127 -4.71 -8.66 23.35
C SER A 127 -3.51 -7.73 23.14
N SER A 128 -2.35 -8.23 22.73
CA SER A 128 -1.17 -7.38 22.49
C SER A 128 -1.29 -6.71 21.11
N PRO A 129 -1.04 -5.39 21.01
CA PRO A 129 -1.00 -4.73 19.71
C PRO A 129 0.10 -5.37 18.85
N SER A 130 -0.21 -5.64 17.58
CA SER A 130 0.77 -6.20 16.65
C SER A 130 1.99 -5.29 16.56
N GLU A 131 3.16 -5.85 16.84
CA GLU A 131 4.42 -5.12 16.78
C GLU A 131 4.91 -5.09 15.33
N TRP A 132 5.36 -3.92 14.87
CA TRP A 132 5.98 -3.77 13.56
C TRP A 132 7.48 -3.58 13.73
N VAL A 133 8.27 -4.43 13.09
CA VAL A 133 9.73 -4.40 13.20
C VAL A 133 10.37 -4.25 11.82
N CYS A 134 11.44 -3.46 11.73
CA CYS A 134 12.22 -3.37 10.51
C CYS A 134 12.94 -4.71 10.31
N ALA A 135 12.50 -5.49 9.33
CA ALA A 135 13.04 -6.81 9.04
C ALA A 135 14.22 -6.71 8.09
N ARG A 136 14.16 -5.79 7.13
CA ARG A 136 15.18 -5.65 6.08
C ARG A 136 15.28 -4.21 5.58
N THR A 137 16.50 -3.80 5.23
CA THR A 137 16.76 -2.56 4.49
C THR A 137 17.46 -2.90 3.17
N ILE A 138 16.94 -2.38 2.07
CA ILE A 138 17.46 -2.57 0.72
C ILE A 138 17.97 -1.24 0.19
N MET A 139 19.16 -1.25 -0.37
CA MET A 139 19.69 -0.10 -1.10
C MET A 139 19.19 -0.17 -2.54
N LEU A 140 18.41 0.83 -2.95
CA LEU A 140 17.94 1.00 -4.31
C LEU A 140 19.11 1.49 -5.17
N LYS A 141 19.58 0.62 -6.07
CA LYS A 141 20.73 0.89 -6.93
C LYS A 141 20.22 1.35 -8.28
N GLN A 142 20.47 2.61 -8.59
CA GLN A 142 20.23 3.13 -9.92
C GLN A 142 21.34 2.71 -10.88
N LEU A 143 21.01 2.44 -12.15
CA LEU A 143 22.05 2.35 -13.19
C LEU A 143 22.80 3.69 -13.26
N GLU A 144 24.08 3.63 -12.91
CA GLU A 144 25.06 4.73 -12.90
C GLU A 144 24.85 5.63 -14.12
N ASN A 145 24.33 6.85 -13.93
CA ASN A 145 24.40 7.97 -14.90
C ASN A 145 23.75 9.29 -14.41
N GLU A 146 23.14 9.35 -13.24
CA GLU A 146 22.35 10.53 -12.85
C GLU A 146 22.96 11.23 -11.63
N ASN A 147 23.75 12.28 -11.92
CA ASN A 147 24.38 13.16 -10.94
C ASN A 147 23.32 14.01 -10.21
N GLY A 148 22.76 13.47 -9.14
CA GLY A 148 21.93 14.23 -8.20
C GLY A 148 21.20 13.33 -7.22
N THR A 149 21.04 13.79 -5.98
CA THR A 149 20.14 13.15 -5.01
C THR A 149 18.71 13.28 -5.54
N ARG A 150 18.01 12.14 -5.71
CA ARG A 150 16.62 12.09 -6.14
C ARG A 150 15.74 11.66 -5.00
N ASP A 151 14.65 12.39 -4.79
CA ASP A 151 13.62 12.00 -3.84
C ASP A 151 12.80 10.89 -4.49
N LEU A 152 12.85 9.70 -3.88
CA LEU A 152 12.15 8.51 -4.37
C LEU A 152 10.82 8.34 -3.63
N ILE A 153 9.82 7.97 -4.41
CA ILE A 153 8.43 7.88 -4.00
C ILE A 153 7.94 6.50 -4.41
N GLY A 154 7.72 5.62 -3.43
CA GLY A 154 7.14 4.30 -3.66
C GLY A 154 5.68 4.43 -3.98
N LEU A 155 5.24 3.91 -5.12
CA LEU A 155 3.84 4.02 -5.52
C LEU A 155 3.08 2.75 -5.18
N ARG A 156 3.66 1.60 -5.51
CA ARG A 156 2.98 0.32 -5.36
C ARG A 156 3.89 -0.87 -5.57
N GLU A 157 3.63 -1.95 -4.85
CA GLU A 157 4.29 -3.23 -5.04
C GLU A 157 3.36 -4.24 -5.68
N LYS A 158 3.93 -5.09 -6.53
CA LYS A 158 3.28 -6.32 -6.99
C LYS A 158 4.34 -7.37 -7.35
N CYS A 159 4.19 -8.56 -6.77
CA CYS A 159 4.96 -9.75 -7.12
C CYS A 159 6.48 -9.57 -7.04
N GLY A 160 6.96 -8.89 -6.01
CA GLY A 160 8.39 -8.66 -5.79
C GLY A 160 8.94 -7.46 -6.56
N ALA A 161 8.13 -6.77 -7.37
CA ALA A 161 8.51 -5.54 -8.06
C ALA A 161 7.82 -4.32 -7.44
N LEU A 162 8.60 -3.30 -7.12
CA LEU A 162 8.12 -2.02 -6.61
C LEU A 162 8.18 -0.96 -7.70
N ILE A 163 7.07 -0.29 -7.95
CA ILE A 163 6.99 0.85 -8.84
C ILE A 163 7.35 2.12 -8.06
N ILE A 164 8.34 2.86 -8.56
CA ILE A 164 8.89 4.06 -7.93
C ILE A 164 8.79 5.22 -8.91
N THR A 165 8.44 6.41 -8.42
CA THR A 165 8.65 7.67 -9.16
C THR A 165 9.69 8.52 -8.46
N ASP A 166 10.42 9.33 -9.23
CA ASP A 166 11.26 10.39 -8.68
C ASP A 166 10.61 11.78 -8.80
N ASN A 167 11.26 12.78 -8.21
CA ASN A 167 10.89 14.20 -8.30
C ASN A 167 10.94 14.78 -9.74
N TYR A 168 11.57 14.09 -10.69
CA TYR A 168 11.58 14.42 -12.12
C TYR A 168 10.49 13.67 -12.92
N ARG A 169 9.54 13.04 -12.22
CA ARG A 169 8.44 12.25 -12.80
C ARG A 169 8.92 11.09 -13.67
N GLN A 170 10.14 10.64 -13.47
CA GLN A 170 10.63 9.41 -14.08
C GLN A 170 10.11 8.24 -13.26
N ILE A 171 9.79 7.16 -13.96
CA ILE A 171 9.24 5.96 -13.34
C ILE A 171 10.25 4.83 -13.47
N TYR A 172 10.37 4.08 -12.39
CA TYR A 172 11.25 2.94 -12.27
C TYR A 172 10.49 1.73 -11.76
N THR A 173 10.95 0.56 -12.17
CA THR A 173 10.68 -0.69 -11.48
C THR A 173 11.91 -1.05 -10.65
N ALA A 174 11.70 -1.37 -9.39
CA ALA A 174 12.74 -1.83 -8.48
C ALA A 174 12.47 -3.28 -8.08
N ASP A 175 13.49 -4.12 -8.21
CA ASP A 175 13.44 -5.50 -7.73
C ASP A 175 13.65 -5.54 -6.21
N LEU A 176 12.72 -6.12 -5.47
CA LEU A 176 12.75 -6.16 -4.00
C LEU A 176 13.77 -7.15 -3.43
N GLU A 177 14.36 -8.01 -4.25
CA GLU A 177 15.39 -8.93 -3.78
C GLU A 177 16.78 -8.29 -3.85
N THR A 178 17.08 -7.61 -4.94
CA THR A 178 18.39 -7.08 -5.31
C THR A 178 18.52 -5.57 -5.11
N GLY A 179 17.39 -4.86 -5.08
CA GLY A 179 17.32 -3.40 -5.06
C GLY A 179 17.66 -2.74 -6.40
N MET A 180 17.84 -3.52 -7.48
CA MET A 180 18.16 -2.97 -8.80
C MET A 180 16.96 -2.20 -9.36
N MET A 181 17.21 -0.98 -9.82
CA MET A 181 16.20 -0.13 -10.44
C MET A 181 16.39 -0.06 -11.96
N GLU A 182 15.29 -0.24 -12.69
CA GLU A 182 15.22 -0.09 -14.13
C GLU A 182 14.24 1.04 -14.49
N LYS A 183 14.66 1.92 -15.41
CA LYS A 183 13.85 3.04 -15.85
C LYS A 183 12.82 2.58 -16.89
N ILE A 184 11.56 2.96 -16.69
CA ILE A 184 10.50 2.76 -17.69
C ILE A 184 10.62 3.88 -18.73
N VAL A 185 11.18 3.56 -19.91
CA VAL A 185 11.53 4.55 -20.95
C VAL A 185 10.35 5.09 -21.75
N ASP A 186 9.27 4.32 -21.89
CA ASP A 186 8.10 4.69 -22.72
C ASP A 186 6.95 5.29 -21.90
N TRP A 187 7.20 5.67 -20.64
CA TRP A 187 6.16 6.29 -19.83
C TRP A 187 5.83 7.72 -20.34
N PRO A 188 4.55 8.12 -20.43
CA PRO A 188 4.17 9.44 -20.89
C PRO A 188 4.74 10.55 -20.00
N SER A 189 5.78 11.23 -20.50
CA SER A 189 6.59 12.23 -19.79
C SER A 189 5.82 13.43 -19.20
N ARG A 190 4.54 13.61 -19.55
CA ARG A 190 3.67 14.68 -19.03
C ARG A 190 2.70 14.25 -17.93
N ARG A 191 2.57 12.96 -17.62
CA ARG A 191 1.68 12.50 -16.53
C ARG A 191 2.48 12.16 -15.29
N SER A 192 2.26 12.96 -14.23
CA SER A 192 2.61 12.54 -12.87
C SER A 192 1.79 11.29 -12.55
N MET A 193 2.43 10.21 -12.11
CA MET A 193 1.70 9.02 -11.69
C MET A 193 1.34 9.16 -10.22
N CYS A 194 0.05 9.25 -9.93
CA CYS A 194 -0.45 9.11 -8.57
C CYS A 194 -0.64 7.63 -8.25
N HIS A 195 -0.65 7.28 -6.96
CA HIS A 195 -0.91 5.90 -6.49
C HIS A 195 -2.30 5.35 -6.89
N TRP A 196 -3.20 6.22 -7.39
CA TRP A 196 -4.54 5.91 -7.88
C TRP A 196 -4.56 5.69 -9.41
N ASP A 197 -3.55 6.15 -10.14
CA ASP A 197 -3.48 6.13 -11.60
C ASP A 197 -2.91 4.81 -12.15
N SER A 198 -2.44 3.92 -11.27
CA SER A 198 -1.80 2.67 -11.65
C SER A 198 -2.37 1.52 -10.84
N MET A 199 -2.71 0.43 -11.53
CA MET A 199 -3.06 -0.83 -10.92
C MET A 199 -2.17 -1.91 -11.56
N PRO A 200 -1.17 -2.44 -10.84
CA PRO A 200 -0.27 -3.46 -11.34
C PRO A 200 -1.07 -4.74 -11.44
N LEU A 201 -1.48 -5.01 -12.68
CA LEU A 201 -2.16 -6.23 -13.03
C LEU A 201 -1.10 -7.21 -13.51
N GLU A 202 -0.92 -8.29 -12.77
CA GLU A 202 -0.24 -9.45 -13.32
C GLU A 202 -1.25 -10.19 -14.20
N ILE A 203 -1.00 -10.16 -15.50
CA ILE A 203 -1.75 -10.97 -16.45
C ILE A 203 -0.94 -12.23 -16.70
N ASP A 204 -1.45 -13.37 -16.26
CA ASP A 204 -0.95 -14.69 -16.68
C ASP A 204 -1.35 -14.92 -18.13
N TRP A 205 -0.61 -14.29 -19.05
CA TRP A 205 -0.80 -14.40 -20.48
C TRP A 205 -0.84 -15.88 -20.93
N PRO A 206 0.06 -16.77 -20.46
CA PRO A 206 -0.03 -18.20 -20.76
C PRO A 206 -1.39 -18.82 -20.44
N MET A 207 -1.96 -18.59 -19.26
CA MET A 207 -3.26 -19.17 -18.89
C MET A 207 -4.40 -18.66 -19.79
N ILE A 208 -4.34 -17.40 -20.21
CA ILE A 208 -5.32 -16.80 -21.13
C ILE A 208 -5.24 -17.43 -22.53
N PHE A 209 -4.04 -17.70 -23.03
CA PHE A 209 -3.89 -18.29 -24.37
C PHE A 209 -4.15 -19.81 -24.39
N VAL A 210 -3.91 -20.52 -23.28
CA VAL A 210 -4.19 -21.97 -23.20
C VAL A 210 -5.70 -22.25 -23.04
N SER A 211 -6.44 -21.40 -22.31
CA SER A 211 -7.89 -21.57 -22.14
C SER A 211 -8.72 -21.34 -23.42
N GLY A 212 -8.14 -20.71 -24.44
CA GLY A 212 -8.76 -20.53 -25.76
C GLY A 212 -8.57 -21.69 -26.74
N LEU A 213 -7.73 -22.68 -26.42
CA LEU A 213 -7.39 -23.80 -27.30
C LEU A 213 -8.09 -25.12 -26.94
N THR A 214 -8.77 -25.18 -25.79
CA THR A 214 -9.70 -26.26 -25.47
C THR A 214 -11.13 -25.86 -25.86
N LYS A 215 -11.48 -26.13 -27.12
CA LYS A 215 -12.87 -26.26 -27.60
C LYS A 215 -13.07 -27.65 -28.17
#